data_AF-A0A975W9C1-F1
#
_entry.id   AF-A0A975W9C1-F1
#
_cell.length_a   1.000
_cell.length_b   1.000
_cell.length_c   1.000
_cell.angle_alpha   90.00
_cell.angle_beta   90.00
_cell.angle_gamma   90.00
#
_symmetry.space_group_name_H-M   'P 1'
#
loop_
_entity.id
_entity.type
_entity.pdbx_description
1 polymer ?
#
loop_
_entity_poly.entity_id
_entity_poly.type
_entity_poly.pdbx_seq_one_letter_code
_entity_poly.pdbx_strand_id
1 'polypeptide(L)' 'MIDLCRDNGIPVFEKNFSLYEVYGADEAFLTGTFGAQTPVAEVDGKKIGTRSGAGPVTEHIRALYKALIAENVAKQAKRN' A
#
# COMPACT_ATOMS: atom_id res chain seq x y z
N MET A 1 -1.89 7.89 0.75
CA MET A 1 -2.20 6.45 0.58
C MET A 1 -3.69 6.21 0.73
N ILE A 2 -4.26 6.55 1.89
CA ILE A 2 -5.71 6.48 2.12
C ILE A 2 -6.48 7.24 1.04
N ASP A 3 -6.14 8.50 0.79
CA ASP A 3 -6.82 9.32 -0.23
C ASP A 3 -6.66 8.74 -1.64
N LEU A 4 -5.44 8.33 -2.01
CA LEU A 4 -5.18 7.65 -3.29
C LEU A 4 -6.10 6.43 -3.49
N CYS A 5 -6.28 5.60 -2.46
CA CYS A 5 -7.18 4.46 -2.53
C CYS A 5 -8.64 4.89 -2.71
N ARG A 6 -9.11 5.88 -1.93
CA ARG A 6 -10.48 6.42 -2.03
C ARG A 6 -10.76 6.98 -3.42
N ASP A 7 -9.85 7.78 -3.95
CA ASP A 7 -9.97 8.42 -5.27
C ASP A 7 -10.01 7.40 -6.43
N ASN A 8 -9.48 6.19 -6.20
CA ASN A 8 -9.45 5.11 -7.19
C ASN A 8 -10.46 3.99 -6.89
N GLY A 9 -11.45 4.24 -6.02
CA GLY A 9 -12.52 3.28 -5.73
C GLY A 9 -12.06 2.02 -4.98
N ILE A 10 -10.89 2.05 -4.35
CA ILE A 10 -10.40 0.98 -3.48
C ILE A 10 -11.02 1.18 -2.09
N PRO A 11 -11.80 0.22 -1.56
CA PRO A 11 -12.39 0.34 -0.24
C PRO A 11 -11.34 0.51 0.86
N VAL A 12 -11.53 1.50 1.74
CA VAL A 12 -10.66 1.76 2.88
C VAL A 12 -11.48 1.79 4.16
N PHE A 13 -11.07 0.99 5.14
CA PHE A 13 -11.66 0.96 6.47
C PHE A 13 -10.61 1.34 7.51
N GLU A 14 -10.80 2.49 8.15
CA GLU A 14 -9.98 2.91 9.29
C GLU A 14 -10.60 2.32 10.56
N LYS A 15 -9.96 1.29 11.10
CA LYS A 15 -10.41 0.61 12.33
C LYS A 15 -9.23 0.10 13.14
N ASN A 16 -9.49 -0.15 14.42
CA ASN A 16 -8.64 -1.05 15.18
C ASN A 16 -8.77 -2.46 14.58
N PHE A 17 -7.65 -3.16 14.49
CA PHE A 17 -7.60 -4.56 14.05
C PHE A 17 -6.75 -5.36 15.03
N SER A 18 -7.09 -6.64 15.16
CA SER A 18 -6.41 -7.61 16.03
C SER A 18 -5.22 -8.25 15.31
N LEU A 19 -4.30 -8.84 16.07
CA LEU A 19 -3.23 -9.67 15.50
C LEU A 19 -3.79 -10.87 14.72
N TYR A 20 -4.94 -11.41 15.13
CA TYR A 20 -5.59 -12.49 14.40
C TYR A 20 -6.00 -12.08 12.98
N GLU A 21 -6.53 -10.86 12.82
CA GLU A 21 -6.84 -10.30 11.50
C GLU A 21 -5.57 -10.08 10.66
N VAL A 22 -4.45 -9.67 11.29
CA VAL A 22 -3.16 -9.54 10.59
C VAL A 22 -2.67 -10.90 10.09
N TYR A 23 -2.65 -11.90 10.96
CA TYR A 23 -2.18 -13.24 10.59
C TYR A 23 -3.05 -13.90 9.51
N GLY A 24 -4.33 -13.54 9.44
CA GLY A 24 -5.27 -14.00 8.42
C GLY A 24 -5.32 -13.14 7.15
N ALA A 25 -4.49 -12.09 7.04
CA ALA A 25 -4.52 -11.19 5.89
C ALA A 25 -3.95 -11.86 4.62
N ASP A 26 -4.60 -11.59 3.49
CA ASP A 26 -4.12 -12.02 2.17
C ASP A 26 -2.84 -11.28 1.74
N GLU A 27 -2.70 -10.03 2.19
CA GLU A 27 -1.52 -9.19 1.97
C GLU A 27 -1.42 -8.11 3.04
N ALA A 28 -0.18 -7.68 3.33
CA ALA A 28 0.11 -6.54 4.18
C ALA A 28 1.32 -5.77 3.64
N PHE A 29 1.36 -4.47 3.87
CA PHE A 29 2.49 -3.63 3.50
C PHE A 29 2.67 -2.47 4.49
N LEU A 30 3.91 -1.99 4.61
CA LEU A 30 4.26 -0.78 5.35
C LEU A 30 4.32 0.41 4.41
N THR A 31 3.96 1.58 4.93
CA THR A 31 4.12 2.84 4.19
C THR A 31 5.00 3.83 4.92
N GLY A 32 5.89 4.49 4.18
CA GLY A 32 6.68 5.60 4.70
C GLY A 32 7.41 6.31 3.56
N THR A 33 7.93 7.51 3.81
CA THR A 33 8.61 8.32 2.79
C THR A 33 9.77 7.56 2.13
N PHE A 34 10.57 6.85 2.92
CA PHE A 34 11.72 6.09 2.42
C PHE A 34 11.37 4.67 1.94
N GLY A 35 10.26 4.10 2.44
CA GLY A 35 9.86 2.71 2.16
C GLY A 35 8.79 2.54 1.08
N ALA A 36 8.18 3.63 0.59
CA ALA A 36 7.03 3.61 -0.30
C ALA A 36 5.97 2.60 0.19
N GLN A 37 5.64 1.56 -0.57
CA GLN A 37 4.78 0.44 -0.13
C GLN A 37 5.63 -0.82 -0.04
N THR A 38 6.23 -1.11 1.12
CA THR A 38 7.08 -2.31 1.33
C THR A 38 6.22 -3.50 1.75
N PRO A 39 6.26 -4.65 1.07
CA PRO A 39 5.43 -5.80 1.41
C PRO A 39 5.92 -6.43 2.71
N VAL A 40 5.00 -6.86 3.55
CA VAL A 40 5.30 -7.63 4.75
C VAL A 40 5.18 -9.11 4.41
N ALA A 41 6.30 -9.84 4.49
CA ALA A 41 6.30 -11.28 4.22
C ALA A 41 5.81 -12.11 5.41
N GLU A 42 6.08 -11.64 6.63
CA GLU A 42 5.86 -12.38 7.86
C GLU A 42 5.63 -11.43 9.05
N VAL A 43 4.77 -11.82 9.98
CA VAL A 43 4.61 -11.19 11.30
C VAL A 43 4.70 -12.28 12.36
N ASP A 44 5.61 -12.15 13.33
CA ASP A 44 5.82 -13.09 14.44
C ASP A 44 6.01 -14.56 14.01
N GLY A 45 6.81 -14.85 12.98
CA GLY A 45 6.99 -16.23 12.50
C GLY A 45 5.87 -16.71 11.57
N LYS A 46 4.80 -15.93 11.38
CA LYS A 46 3.64 -16.31 10.58
C LYS A 46 3.64 -15.58 9.24
N LYS A 47 3.74 -16.37 8.17
CA LYS A 47 3.69 -15.86 6.80
C LYS A 47 2.37 -15.13 6.55
N ILE A 48 2.44 -13.96 5.93
CA ILE A 48 1.26 -13.22 5.47
C ILE A 48 0.94 -13.62 4.04
N GLY A 49 -0.30 -14.02 3.79
CA GLY A 49 -0.76 -14.48 2.49
C GLY A 49 -0.07 -15.74 1.96
N THR A 50 -0.40 -16.10 0.72
CA THR A 50 0.15 -17.29 0.06
C THR A 50 1.39 -17.00 -0.77
N ARG A 51 1.55 -15.74 -1.22
CA ARG A 51 2.60 -15.31 -2.17
C ARG A 51 3.83 -14.75 -1.46
N SER A 52 4.97 -14.81 -2.14
CA SER A 52 6.18 -14.06 -1.75
C SER A 52 6.16 -12.68 -2.40
N GLY A 53 6.40 -11.63 -1.61
CA GLY A 53 6.42 -10.25 -2.10
C GLY A 53 5.04 -9.58 -2.08
N ALA A 54 4.84 -8.59 -2.94
CA ALA A 54 3.59 -7.83 -2.99
C ALA A 54 2.44 -8.63 -3.58
N GLY A 55 1.26 -8.50 -2.97
CA GLY A 55 0.01 -8.99 -3.52
C GLY A 55 -0.57 -8.05 -4.60
N PRO A 56 -1.68 -8.47 -5.24
CA PRO A 56 -2.28 -7.75 -6.35
C PRO A 56 -2.81 -6.36 -5.95
N VAL A 57 -3.37 -6.20 -4.74
CA VAL A 57 -3.83 -4.87 -4.30
C VAL A 57 -2.63 -3.99 -4.00
N THR A 58 -1.59 -4.53 -3.36
CA THR A 58 -0.34 -3.79 -3.11
C THR A 58 0.33 -3.32 -4.41
N GLU A 59 0.41 -4.17 -5.43
CA GLU A 59 0.96 -3.80 -6.75
C GLU A 59 0.09 -2.77 -7.47
N HIS A 60 -1.23 -2.91 -7.41
CA HIS A 60 -2.15 -1.92 -7.98
C HIS A 60 -1.96 -0.55 -7.34
N ILE A 61 -1.90 -0.50 -6.00
CA ILE A 61 -1.65 0.72 -5.23
C ILE A 61 -0.28 1.33 -5.57
N ARG A 62 0.78 0.52 -5.74
CA ARG A 62 2.12 0.98 -6.16
C ARG A 62 2.08 1.66 -7.52
N ALA A 63 1.34 1.11 -8.48
CA ALA A 63 1.19 1.69 -9.81
C ALA A 63 0.49 3.07 -9.74
N LEU A 64 -0.61 3.15 -8.99
CA LEU A 64 -1.33 4.40 -8.76
C LEU A 64 -0.45 5.46 -8.08
N TYR A 65 0.35 5.05 -7.09
CA TYR A 65 1.23 5.96 -6.36
C TYR A 65 2.34 6.51 -7.27
N LYS A 66 2.93 5.68 -8.14
CA LYS A 66 3.91 6.14 -9.14
C LYS A 66 3.31 7.15 -10.11
N ALA A 67 2.07 6.93 -10.55
CA ALA A 67 1.36 7.88 -11.41
C ALA A 67 1.14 9.23 -10.70
N LEU A 68 0.71 9.20 -9.44
CA LEU A 68 0.53 10.40 -8.62
C LEU A 68 1.85 11.18 -8.44
N ILE A 69 2.97 10.49 -8.22
CA ILE A 69 4.30 11.13 -8.15
C ILE A 69 4.61 11.86 -9.45
N ALA A 70 4.43 11.19 -10.60
CA ALA A 70 4.71 11.79 -11.91
C ALA A 70 3.86 13.04 -12.16
N GLU A 71 2.57 12.99 -11.81
CA GLU A 71 1.68 14.15 -11.90
C GLU A 71 2.13 15.29 -10.98
N ASN A 72 2.49 14.99 -9.73
CA ASN A 72 2.94 16.00 -8.78
C ASN A 72 4.25 16.67 -9.23
N VAL A 73 5.21 15.90 -9.74
CA VAL A 73 6.47 16.42 -10.30
C VAL A 73 6.18 17.33 -11.50
N ALA A 74 5.30 16.92 -12.42
CA ALA A 74 4.92 17.73 -13.57
C ALA A 74 4.23 19.05 -13.17
N LYS A 75 3.38 19.02 -12.12
CA LYS A 75 2.73 20.22 -11.57
C LYS A 75 3.74 21.18 -10.94
N GLN A 76 4.75 20.67 -10.24
CA GLN A 76 5.80 21.50 -9.64
C GLN A 76 6.70 22.12 -10.71
N ALA A 77 7.06 21.37 -11.76
CA ALA A 77 7.87 21.88 -12.87
C ALA A 77 7.20 23.03 -13.64
N LYS A 78 5.85 23.06 -13.71
CA LYS A 78 5.09 24.16 -14.33
C LYS A 78 4.96 25.41 -13.45
N ARG A 79 5.33 25.30 -12.17
CA ARG A 79 5.15 26.33 -11.15
C ARG A 79 6.44 27.12 -10.87
N ASN A 80 7.57 26.61 -11.38
CA ASN A 80 8.90 27.21 -11.36
C ASN A 80 9.22 27.79 -12.74
#